data_AF-A0A7C3HQF8-F1
#
_entry.id   AF-A0A7C3HQF8-F1
#
_cell.length_a   1.000
_cell.length_b   1.000
_cell.length_c   1.000
_cell.angle_alpha   90.00
_cell.angle_beta   90.00
_cell.angle_gamma   90.00
#
_symmetry.space_group_name_H-M   'P 1'
#
loop_
_entity.id
_entity.type
_entity.pdbx_description
1 polymer ?
#
loop_
_entity_poly.entity_id
_entity_poly.type
_entity_poly.pdbx_seq_one_letter_code
_entity_poly.pdbx_strand_id
1 'polypeptide(L)'
;WGYLDFPLKMRYTRTLSLPSLGMTGKFHTSWGDFQSYKTPEALEFECFQMLALGAQCSVGDQLHPSGKIDAKTYELIGAVYSQVEKKEPWCAGARQVSEIGVLTPEEFLGGAARQIPPAAFGAVRLLTEAACQFDVLDSKSDFTKYKLLILPDLIPTHGELGAKIDAFVRGGGAVLASFESATFSSSGVKVIGDAPFSPDFLVPEGALAEGLGSAEYVMYTKGKQVEPGAGTQVLAWTNVPYFNRTWDHFFSHRHTPSSGKRGYPGVTRNGKVIYFIHPVFGQYHMNAPKWVKTMVVNAIGQLLPEPVLELRAPSTVIAALNEQPAQRRWVLHLLHYIPERRGTAFDVIQDVIPVHDLAVALRPGRSVKRVAAAPEGQTLKYSAEAGVVRFTLPRLAGHQMIAIEFA
;
A
#
# COMPACT_ATOMS: atom_id res chain seq x y z
N TRP A 1 -10.83 4.69 14.87
CA TRP A 1 -9.73 4.27 13.98
C TRP A 1 -10.25 4.31 12.56
N GLY A 2 -9.46 4.78 11.58
CA GLY A 2 -9.90 4.79 10.18
C GLY A 2 -9.67 3.45 9.49
N TYR A 3 -10.23 3.28 8.29
CA TYR A 3 -10.13 2.06 7.48
C TYR A 3 -8.70 1.65 7.03
N LEU A 4 -7.69 2.47 7.33
CA LEU A 4 -6.27 2.13 7.09
C LEU A 4 -5.57 1.49 8.30
N ASP A 5 -6.16 1.54 9.49
CA ASP A 5 -5.52 1.02 10.70
C ASP A 5 -5.34 -0.50 10.65
N PHE A 6 -6.42 -1.24 10.32
CA PHE A 6 -6.39 -2.68 10.17
C PHE A 6 -5.39 -3.18 9.12
N PRO A 7 -5.41 -2.71 7.85
CA PRO A 7 -4.50 -3.22 6.83
C PRO A 7 -3.03 -2.94 7.13
N LEU A 8 -2.69 -1.83 7.81
CA LEU A 8 -1.33 -1.58 8.27
C LEU A 8 -0.88 -2.63 9.29
N LYS A 9 -1.65 -2.79 10.37
CA LYS A 9 -1.31 -3.71 11.47
C LYS A 9 -1.29 -5.16 11.00
N MET A 10 -2.30 -5.58 10.24
CA MET A 10 -2.43 -6.97 9.80
C MET A 10 -1.27 -7.39 8.88
N ARG A 11 -0.77 -6.48 8.02
CA ARG A 11 0.38 -6.75 7.15
C ARG A 11 1.70 -6.91 7.91
N TYR A 12 1.79 -6.37 9.13
CA TYR A 12 2.88 -6.65 10.04
C TYR A 12 2.63 -7.96 10.82
N THR A 13 1.48 -8.06 11.49
CA THR A 13 1.15 -9.19 12.39
C THR A 13 1.22 -10.54 11.67
N ARG A 14 0.80 -10.64 10.41
CA ARG A 14 0.87 -11.90 9.65
C ARG A 14 2.27 -12.43 9.41
N THR A 15 3.30 -11.58 9.52
CA THR A 15 4.71 -11.99 9.39
C THR A 15 5.23 -12.71 10.63
N LEU A 16 4.53 -12.58 11.76
CA LEU A 16 4.92 -13.15 13.06
C LEU A 16 4.61 -14.66 13.17
N SER A 17 4.07 -15.28 12.10
CA SER A 17 3.74 -16.71 12.05
C SER A 17 2.74 -17.17 13.14
N LEU A 18 1.89 -16.25 13.62
CA LEU A 18 0.82 -16.53 14.57
C LEU A 18 -0.56 -16.34 13.91
N PRO A 19 -1.57 -17.15 14.30
CA PRO A 19 -2.95 -16.87 13.92
C PRO A 19 -3.32 -15.44 14.31
N SER A 20 -3.92 -14.73 13.36
CA SER A 20 -4.28 -13.32 13.53
C SER A 20 -5.79 -13.16 13.39
N LEU A 21 -6.37 -12.34 14.27
CA LEU A 21 -7.80 -12.06 14.32
C LEU A 21 -8.02 -10.56 14.08
N GLY A 22 -8.80 -10.22 13.06
CA GLY A 22 -9.34 -8.88 12.91
C GLY A 22 -10.54 -8.71 13.82
N MET A 23 -10.57 -7.61 14.55
CA MET A 23 -11.69 -7.24 15.40
C MET A 23 -12.36 -5.99 14.85
N THR A 24 -13.67 -6.07 14.67
CA THR A 24 -14.54 -4.92 14.42
C THR A 24 -15.71 -4.94 15.41
N GLY A 25 -16.60 -3.96 15.34
CA GLY A 25 -17.83 -3.93 16.12
C GLY A 25 -19.04 -3.56 15.28
N LYS A 26 -20.22 -3.87 15.81
CA LYS A 26 -21.52 -3.55 15.19
C LYS A 26 -21.84 -2.04 15.13
N PHE A 27 -21.03 -1.23 15.80
CA PHE A 27 -21.26 0.19 16.06
C PHE A 27 -21.00 1.08 14.83
N HIS A 28 -21.74 2.18 14.71
CA HIS A 28 -21.45 3.22 13.73
C HIS A 28 -20.18 4.00 14.08
N THR A 29 -20.01 4.38 15.35
CA THR A 29 -18.88 5.22 15.80
C THR A 29 -17.78 4.43 16.50
N SER A 30 -18.00 4.01 17.74
CA SER A 30 -17.01 3.33 18.59
C SER A 30 -17.66 2.30 19.50
N TRP A 31 -16.82 1.54 20.21
CA TRP A 31 -17.28 0.54 21.18
C TRP A 31 -18.26 1.15 22.21
N GLY A 32 -19.41 0.51 22.40
CA GLY A 32 -20.43 0.94 23.36
C GLY A 32 -21.42 1.98 22.85
N ASP A 33 -21.42 2.29 21.56
CA ASP A 33 -22.40 3.17 20.91
C ASP A 33 -23.78 2.48 20.78
N PHE A 34 -24.51 2.44 21.90
CA PHE A 34 -25.79 1.74 21.97
C PHE A 34 -26.83 2.32 20.99
N GLN A 35 -27.72 1.45 20.48
CA GLN A 35 -28.72 1.77 19.44
C GLN A 35 -28.15 2.34 18.13
N SER A 36 -26.83 2.27 17.92
CA SER A 36 -26.22 2.51 16.60
C SER A 36 -25.92 1.19 15.88
N TYR A 37 -25.96 1.29 14.55
CA TYR A 37 -25.78 0.17 13.64
C TYR A 37 -24.83 0.58 12.51
N LYS A 38 -23.80 -0.22 12.31
CA LYS A 38 -22.99 -0.17 11.10
C LYS A 38 -23.83 -0.56 9.90
N THR A 39 -23.55 0.05 8.76
CA THR A 39 -24.16 -0.35 7.49
C THR A 39 -23.68 -1.76 7.10
N PRO A 40 -24.51 -2.59 6.44
CA PRO A 40 -24.08 -3.89 5.93
C PRO A 40 -22.81 -3.80 5.09
N GLU A 41 -22.70 -2.79 4.24
CA GLU A 41 -21.58 -2.56 3.33
C GLU A 41 -20.27 -2.31 4.09
N ALA A 42 -20.31 -1.56 5.19
CA ALA A 42 -19.14 -1.31 6.02
C ALA A 42 -18.72 -2.57 6.79
N LEU A 43 -19.66 -3.35 7.31
CA LEU A 43 -19.35 -4.61 8.01
C LEU A 43 -18.84 -5.68 7.04
N GLU A 44 -19.41 -5.77 5.84
CA GLU A 44 -18.91 -6.59 4.74
C GLU A 44 -17.47 -6.21 4.38
N PHE A 45 -17.20 -4.93 4.15
CA PHE A 45 -15.86 -4.46 3.80
C PHE A 45 -14.82 -4.89 4.83
N GLU A 46 -15.10 -4.66 6.12
CA GLU A 46 -14.16 -5.00 7.19
C GLU A 46 -13.93 -6.52 7.28
N CYS A 47 -15.00 -7.32 7.31
CA CYS A 47 -14.88 -8.79 7.34
C CYS A 47 -14.16 -9.33 6.10
N PHE A 48 -14.47 -8.83 4.90
CA PHE A 48 -13.86 -9.33 3.67
C PHE A 48 -12.42 -8.85 3.51
N GLN A 49 -12.07 -7.66 4.03
CA GLN A 49 -10.69 -7.20 4.10
C GLN A 49 -9.88 -8.05 5.09
N MET A 50 -10.47 -8.47 6.22
CA MET A 50 -9.85 -9.43 7.14
C MET A 50 -9.52 -10.73 6.43
N LEU A 51 -10.50 -11.34 5.74
CA LEU A 51 -10.28 -12.55 4.96
C LEU A 51 -9.20 -12.38 3.88
N ALA A 52 -9.25 -11.27 3.14
CA ALA A 52 -8.30 -10.98 2.07
C ALA A 52 -6.86 -10.87 2.57
N LEU A 53 -6.65 -10.35 3.78
CA LEU A 53 -5.33 -10.21 4.40
C LEU A 53 -4.91 -11.41 5.27
N GLY A 54 -5.69 -12.49 5.26
CA GLY A 54 -5.38 -13.74 5.96
C GLY A 54 -5.72 -13.73 7.46
N ALA A 55 -6.61 -12.82 7.89
CA ALA A 55 -7.09 -12.75 9.27
C ALA A 55 -8.41 -13.49 9.44
N GLN A 56 -8.63 -14.02 10.65
CA GLN A 56 -9.95 -14.44 11.11
C GLN A 56 -10.82 -13.20 11.40
N CYS A 57 -12.14 -13.37 11.46
CA CYS A 57 -13.08 -12.29 11.74
C CYS A 57 -13.66 -12.39 13.15
N SER A 58 -13.71 -11.26 13.86
CA SER A 58 -14.46 -11.07 15.11
C SER A 58 -15.28 -9.80 15.03
N VAL A 59 -16.59 -9.91 15.31
CA VAL A 59 -17.49 -8.76 15.42
C VAL A 59 -17.97 -8.65 16.85
N GLY A 60 -17.54 -7.59 17.52
CA GLY A 60 -17.91 -7.29 18.88
C GLY A 60 -19.25 -6.57 18.99
N ASP A 61 -19.96 -6.92 20.04
CA ASP A 61 -21.13 -6.21 20.56
C ASP A 61 -20.89 -5.92 22.06
N GLN A 62 -21.57 -4.90 22.57
CA GLN A 62 -21.53 -4.59 24.00
C GLN A 62 -22.89 -4.93 24.61
N LEU A 63 -22.88 -5.87 25.56
CA LEU A 63 -24.10 -6.33 26.22
C LEU A 63 -24.80 -5.16 26.91
N HIS A 64 -26.09 -4.99 26.61
CA HIS A 64 -26.93 -3.99 27.25
C HIS A 64 -27.01 -4.25 28.77
N PRO A 65 -27.07 -3.22 29.65
CA PRO A 65 -27.14 -3.41 31.10
C PRO A 65 -28.28 -4.31 31.58
N SER A 66 -29.37 -4.44 30.80
CA SER A 66 -30.47 -5.35 31.10
C SER A 66 -30.20 -6.82 30.76
N GLY A 67 -29.03 -7.15 30.18
CA GLY A 67 -28.69 -8.48 29.68
C GLY A 67 -29.45 -8.93 28.43
N LYS A 68 -30.28 -8.07 27.84
CA LYS A 68 -31.05 -8.40 26.63
C LYS A 68 -30.18 -8.25 25.39
N ILE A 69 -30.27 -9.23 24.51
CA ILE A 69 -29.61 -9.23 23.20
C ILE A 69 -30.45 -8.42 22.21
N ASP A 70 -29.80 -7.55 21.43
CA ASP A 70 -30.46 -6.76 20.39
C ASP A 70 -30.57 -7.56 19.08
N ALA A 71 -31.79 -7.98 18.73
CA ALA A 71 -32.05 -8.79 17.53
C ALA A 71 -31.53 -8.14 16.25
N LYS A 72 -31.59 -6.80 16.13
CA LYS A 72 -31.15 -6.12 14.90
C LYS A 72 -29.64 -6.23 14.69
N THR A 73 -28.88 -6.20 15.79
CA THR A 73 -27.42 -6.38 15.78
C THR A 73 -27.05 -7.78 15.26
N TYR A 74 -27.74 -8.83 15.68
CA TYR A 74 -27.42 -10.20 15.28
C TYR A 74 -27.98 -10.57 13.90
N GLU A 75 -29.05 -9.91 13.42
CA GLU A 75 -29.48 -9.97 12.02
C GLU A 75 -28.38 -9.45 11.09
N LEU A 76 -27.80 -8.29 11.40
CA LEU A 76 -26.69 -7.69 10.65
C LEU A 76 -25.45 -8.59 10.67
N ILE A 77 -25.02 -9.05 11.85
CA ILE A 77 -23.85 -9.92 12.00
C ILE A 77 -24.06 -11.23 11.24
N GLY A 78 -25.21 -11.88 11.42
CA GLY A 78 -25.55 -13.14 10.78
C GLY A 78 -25.58 -13.04 9.25
N ALA A 79 -26.12 -11.95 8.70
CA ALA A 79 -26.13 -11.71 7.26
C ALA A 79 -24.72 -11.70 6.67
N VAL A 80 -23.76 -11.00 7.30
CA VAL A 80 -22.37 -10.95 6.83
C VAL A 80 -21.64 -12.27 7.10
N TYR A 81 -21.82 -12.88 8.28
CA TYR A 81 -21.15 -14.15 8.62
C TYR A 81 -21.60 -15.31 7.75
N SER A 82 -22.85 -15.34 7.28
CA SER A 82 -23.31 -16.34 6.30
C SER A 82 -22.51 -16.28 4.98
N GLN A 83 -22.00 -15.10 4.62
CA GLN A 83 -21.12 -14.95 3.47
C GLN A 83 -19.68 -15.34 3.80
N VAL A 84 -19.21 -15.03 5.02
CA VAL A 84 -17.88 -15.45 5.51
C VAL A 84 -17.77 -16.98 5.53
N GLU A 85 -18.78 -17.67 6.05
CA GLU A 85 -18.86 -19.14 6.09
C GLU A 85 -18.72 -19.73 4.68
N LYS A 86 -19.44 -19.21 3.70
CA LYS A 86 -19.31 -19.64 2.29
C LYS A 86 -17.92 -19.40 1.71
N LYS A 87 -17.19 -18.38 2.19
CA LYS A 87 -15.85 -18.01 1.71
C LYS A 87 -14.73 -18.78 2.42
N GLU A 88 -14.99 -19.30 3.61
CA GLU A 88 -14.00 -19.96 4.49
C GLU A 88 -13.13 -21.01 3.79
N PRO A 89 -13.64 -21.88 2.88
CA PRO A 89 -12.79 -22.88 2.22
C PRO A 89 -11.61 -22.30 1.45
N TRP A 90 -11.70 -21.05 0.99
CA TRP A 90 -10.63 -20.33 0.27
C TRP A 90 -9.74 -19.46 1.16
N CYS A 91 -10.08 -19.33 2.44
CA CYS A 91 -9.36 -18.50 3.41
C CYS A 91 -8.60 -19.34 4.44
N ALA A 92 -9.14 -20.50 4.83
CA ALA A 92 -8.54 -21.34 5.86
C ALA A 92 -7.14 -21.82 5.45
N GLY A 93 -6.14 -21.61 6.33
CA GLY A 93 -4.74 -22.00 6.07
C GLY A 93 -4.06 -21.23 4.93
N ALA A 94 -4.67 -20.14 4.45
CA ALA A 94 -4.07 -19.31 3.41
C ALA A 94 -2.92 -18.46 3.98
N ARG A 95 -1.88 -18.25 3.18
CA ARG A 95 -0.75 -17.37 3.48
C ARG A 95 -0.62 -16.31 2.39
N GLN A 96 -0.20 -15.10 2.75
CA GLN A 96 -0.02 -14.06 1.73
C GLN A 96 1.12 -14.43 0.77
N VAL A 97 0.91 -14.15 -0.52
CA VAL A 97 1.97 -14.00 -1.51
C VAL A 97 2.39 -12.52 -1.56
N SER A 98 3.60 -12.22 -1.10
CA SER A 98 4.17 -10.86 -1.07
C SER A 98 5.54 -10.84 -1.75
N GLU A 99 5.84 -9.79 -2.51
CA GLU A 99 7.16 -9.59 -3.14
C GLU A 99 7.88 -8.34 -2.62
N ILE A 100 7.14 -7.45 -1.95
CA ILE A 100 7.65 -6.19 -1.43
C ILE A 100 7.64 -6.23 0.10
N GLY A 101 8.76 -5.83 0.71
CA GLY A 101 8.85 -5.60 2.15
C GLY A 101 8.88 -4.11 2.45
N VAL A 102 7.95 -3.60 3.26
CA VAL A 102 7.91 -2.19 3.66
C VAL A 102 8.38 -2.07 5.09
N LEU A 103 9.53 -1.43 5.33
CA LEU A 103 9.98 -1.20 6.70
C LEU A 103 9.07 -0.18 7.39
N THR A 104 8.62 -0.47 8.60
CA THR A 104 7.81 0.46 9.38
C THR A 104 8.69 1.49 10.09
N PRO A 105 8.45 2.79 9.93
CA PRO A 105 9.13 3.81 10.74
C PRO A 105 8.73 3.76 12.21
N GLU A 106 7.62 3.09 12.55
CA GLU A 106 7.10 2.97 13.92
C GLU A 106 8.11 2.32 14.87
N GLU A 107 8.93 1.37 14.39
CA GLU A 107 9.98 0.72 15.18
C GLU A 107 10.94 1.72 15.82
N PHE A 108 11.18 2.85 15.14
CA PHE A 108 12.18 3.85 15.52
C PHE A 108 11.59 5.06 16.24
N LEU A 109 10.26 5.15 16.29
CA LEU A 109 9.53 6.15 17.07
C LEU A 109 9.09 5.49 18.37
N GLY A 110 9.97 5.53 19.38
CA GLY A 110 9.83 4.77 20.63
C GLY A 110 8.40 4.69 21.19
N GLY A 111 8.06 3.56 21.81
CA GLY A 111 6.67 3.14 22.12
C GLY A 111 5.78 4.09 22.94
N ALA A 112 6.33 5.20 23.47
CA ALA A 112 5.57 6.29 24.06
C ALA A 112 4.83 7.16 23.02
N ALA A 113 5.23 7.13 21.75
CA ALA A 113 4.70 8.01 20.72
C ALA A 113 3.18 7.87 20.51
N ARG A 114 2.57 6.71 20.83
CA ARG A 114 1.13 6.39 20.68
C ARG A 114 0.52 6.79 19.32
N GLN A 115 1.35 7.13 18.34
CA GLN A 115 0.98 7.68 17.05
C GLN A 115 1.78 6.93 15.99
N ILE A 116 1.04 6.39 15.03
CA ILE A 116 1.62 5.73 13.87
C ILE A 116 2.17 6.83 12.94
N PRO A 117 3.42 6.73 12.48
CA PRO A 117 4.00 7.73 11.58
C PRO A 117 3.21 7.88 10.28
N PRO A 118 2.99 9.13 9.79
CA PRO A 118 2.29 9.38 8.52
C PRO A 118 2.81 8.58 7.32
N ALA A 119 4.13 8.39 7.25
CA ALA A 119 4.78 7.63 6.18
C ALA A 119 4.30 6.16 6.12
N ALA A 120 4.00 5.53 7.26
CA ALA A 120 3.48 4.17 7.29
C ALA A 120 2.09 4.08 6.63
N PHE A 121 1.18 4.99 6.99
CA PHE A 121 -0.14 5.07 6.37
C PHE A 121 -0.07 5.46 4.89
N GLY A 122 0.83 6.37 4.54
CA GLY A 122 1.08 6.78 3.16
C GLY A 122 1.53 5.63 2.28
N ALA A 123 2.49 4.84 2.75
CA ALA A 123 2.98 3.65 2.06
C ALA A 123 1.87 2.59 1.89
N VAL A 124 1.17 2.23 2.96
CA VAL A 124 0.08 1.25 2.90
C VAL A 124 -1.02 1.69 1.93
N ARG A 125 -1.44 2.96 2.01
CA ARG A 125 -2.47 3.52 1.11
C ARG A 125 -2.01 3.43 -0.35
N LEU A 126 -0.84 3.99 -0.66
CA LEU A 126 -0.31 4.08 -2.01
C LEU A 126 -0.14 2.70 -2.64
N LEU A 127 0.50 1.77 -1.93
CA LEU A 127 0.76 0.42 -2.44
C LEU A 127 -0.52 -0.40 -2.60
N THR A 128 -1.51 -0.20 -1.72
CA THR A 128 -2.81 -0.86 -1.84
C THR A 128 -3.56 -0.35 -3.09
N GLU A 129 -3.58 0.97 -3.32
CA GLU A 129 -4.20 1.58 -4.51
C GLU A 129 -3.48 1.20 -5.82
N ALA A 130 -2.22 0.78 -5.74
CA ALA A 130 -1.41 0.29 -6.86
C ALA A 130 -1.48 -1.25 -7.03
N ALA A 131 -2.32 -1.93 -6.24
CA ALA A 131 -2.45 -3.40 -6.22
C ALA A 131 -1.14 -4.16 -5.95
N CYS A 132 -0.16 -3.51 -5.33
CA CYS A 132 1.11 -4.12 -4.97
C CYS A 132 0.92 -5.18 -3.88
N GLN A 133 1.70 -6.27 -3.95
CA GLN A 133 1.66 -7.35 -2.96
C GLN A 133 2.83 -7.22 -1.99
N PHE A 134 2.54 -6.77 -0.76
CA PHE A 134 3.55 -6.35 0.20
C PHE A 134 3.24 -6.73 1.65
N ASP A 135 4.30 -6.90 2.45
CA ASP A 135 4.24 -7.01 3.91
C ASP A 135 4.84 -5.77 4.59
N VAL A 136 4.52 -5.58 5.86
CA VAL A 136 5.14 -4.57 6.72
C VAL A 136 6.14 -5.26 7.63
N LEU A 137 7.36 -4.72 7.72
CA LEU A 137 8.53 -5.34 8.34
C LEU A 137 9.13 -4.45 9.41
N ASP A 138 9.81 -5.08 10.36
CA ASP A 138 10.76 -4.44 11.27
C ASP A 138 12.22 -4.75 10.86
N SER A 139 13.19 -4.18 11.58
CA SER A 139 14.62 -4.38 11.34
C SER A 139 15.07 -5.82 11.56
N LYS A 140 14.31 -6.62 12.31
CA LYS A 140 14.61 -8.03 12.64
C LYS A 140 14.09 -9.00 11.58
N SER A 141 13.15 -8.57 10.74
CA SER A 141 12.55 -9.36 9.69
C SER A 141 13.58 -9.89 8.67
N ASP A 142 13.30 -11.05 8.08
CA ASP A 142 14.14 -11.64 7.04
C ASP A 142 13.85 -11.00 5.68
N PHE A 143 14.78 -10.17 5.20
CA PHE A 143 14.64 -9.44 3.94
C PHE A 143 14.78 -10.33 2.71
N THR A 144 15.38 -11.53 2.82
CA THR A 144 15.64 -12.42 1.68
C THR A 144 14.37 -12.98 1.04
N LYS A 145 13.23 -12.88 1.73
CA LYS A 145 11.92 -13.28 1.25
C LYS A 145 11.33 -12.31 0.21
N TYR A 146 11.89 -11.12 0.06
CA TYR A 146 11.35 -10.05 -0.77
C TYR A 146 12.26 -9.72 -1.95
N LYS A 147 11.67 -9.25 -3.06
CA LYS A 147 12.39 -8.78 -4.24
C LYS A 147 12.71 -7.28 -4.14
N LEU A 148 11.84 -6.52 -3.47
CA LEU A 148 11.95 -5.07 -3.27
C LEU A 148 11.74 -4.72 -1.80
N LEU A 149 12.61 -3.90 -1.23
CA LEU A 149 12.37 -3.21 0.03
C LEU A 149 11.96 -1.76 -0.23
N ILE A 150 10.96 -1.30 0.51
CA ILE A 150 10.58 0.12 0.56
C ILE A 150 10.93 0.66 1.93
N LEU A 151 11.66 1.78 1.95
CA LEU A 151 12.12 2.47 3.15
C LEU A 151 11.39 3.83 3.24
N PRO A 152 10.23 3.91 3.91
CA PRO A 152 9.38 5.08 3.88
C PRO A 152 9.93 6.18 4.79
N ASP A 153 10.49 7.21 4.18
CA ASP A 153 10.84 8.54 4.69
C ASP A 153 11.83 8.59 5.86
N LEU A 154 11.59 7.89 6.98
CA LEU A 154 12.25 8.07 8.28
C LEU A 154 12.90 6.78 8.81
N ILE A 155 13.35 5.88 7.94
CA ILE A 155 14.07 4.67 8.35
C ILE A 155 15.54 5.03 8.62
N PRO A 156 16.08 4.74 9.84
CA PRO A 156 17.48 5.01 10.16
C PRO A 156 18.39 3.99 9.47
N THR A 157 18.84 4.33 8.27
CA THR A 157 19.58 3.43 7.38
C THR A 157 21.11 3.39 7.62
N HIS A 158 21.53 3.57 8.87
CA HIS A 158 22.94 3.52 9.28
C HIS A 158 23.24 2.30 10.18
N GLY A 159 24.52 2.09 10.51
CA GLY A 159 24.95 1.00 11.39
C GLY A 159 24.57 -0.39 10.87
N GLU A 160 24.08 -1.25 11.76
CA GLU A 160 23.72 -2.65 11.44
C GLU A 160 22.59 -2.73 10.41
N LEU A 161 21.57 -1.87 10.51
CA LEU A 161 20.45 -1.87 9.57
C LEU A 161 20.91 -1.44 8.17
N GLY A 162 21.74 -0.40 8.08
CA GLY A 162 22.37 0.01 6.82
C GLY A 162 23.19 -1.11 6.18
N ALA A 163 24.03 -1.79 6.96
CA ALA A 163 24.83 -2.92 6.48
C ALA A 163 23.96 -4.09 5.98
N LYS A 164 22.84 -4.37 6.66
CA LYS A 164 21.86 -5.39 6.27
C LYS A 164 21.15 -5.04 4.96
N ILE A 165 20.75 -3.78 4.78
CA ILE A 165 20.17 -3.29 3.51
C ILE A 165 21.19 -3.38 2.38
N ASP A 166 22.45 -2.99 2.63
CA ASP A 166 23.53 -3.12 1.65
C ASP A 166 23.78 -4.57 1.25
N ALA A 167 23.72 -5.51 2.20
CA ALA A 167 23.83 -6.94 1.91
C ALA A 167 22.66 -7.44 1.05
N PHE A 168 21.44 -6.97 1.31
CA PHE A 168 20.26 -7.29 0.51
C PHE A 168 20.41 -6.80 -0.95
N VAL A 169 20.89 -5.56 -1.16
CA VAL A 169 21.15 -5.02 -2.50
C VAL A 169 22.25 -5.82 -3.21
N ARG A 170 23.35 -6.16 -2.53
CA ARG A 170 24.42 -7.03 -3.10
C ARG A 170 23.92 -8.42 -3.47
N GLY A 171 22.94 -8.95 -2.73
CA GLY A 171 22.25 -10.21 -3.04
C GLY A 171 21.29 -10.12 -4.24
N GLY A 172 21.16 -8.95 -4.88
CA GLY A 172 20.31 -8.74 -6.04
C GLY A 172 18.93 -8.17 -5.72
N GLY A 173 18.64 -7.87 -4.44
CA GLY A 173 17.44 -7.17 -4.02
C GLY A 173 17.40 -5.71 -4.51
N ALA A 174 16.19 -5.16 -4.63
CA ALA A 174 15.97 -3.77 -5.02
C ALA A 174 15.50 -2.91 -3.84
N VAL A 175 15.83 -1.63 -3.81
CA VAL A 175 15.41 -0.71 -2.74
C VAL A 175 14.78 0.55 -3.32
N LEU A 176 13.61 0.91 -2.80
CA LEU A 176 13.03 2.24 -2.98
C LEU A 176 13.09 2.97 -1.64
N ALA A 177 13.88 4.04 -1.59
CA ALA A 177 14.07 4.86 -0.40
C ALA A 177 13.49 6.26 -0.60
N SER A 178 13.10 6.91 0.50
CA SER A 178 12.69 8.31 0.48
C SER A 178 13.21 9.10 1.68
N PHE A 179 13.37 10.41 1.46
CA PHE A 179 13.72 11.41 2.47
C PHE A 179 14.97 11.07 3.30
N GLU A 180 14.88 10.80 4.60
CA GLU A 180 16.02 10.50 5.47
C GLU A 180 16.53 9.06 5.33
N SER A 181 15.80 8.21 4.60
CA SER A 181 16.08 6.77 4.49
C SER A 181 17.16 6.41 3.46
N ALA A 182 18.22 7.21 3.33
CA ALA A 182 19.21 7.07 2.23
C ALA A 182 20.68 7.07 2.66
N THR A 183 20.99 6.86 3.94
CA THR A 183 22.36 6.92 4.46
C THR A 183 23.16 5.62 4.34
N PHE A 184 22.55 4.55 3.81
CA PHE A 184 23.22 3.29 3.48
C PHE A 184 24.06 3.40 2.21
N SER A 185 25.15 2.63 2.11
CA SER A 185 26.17 2.81 1.07
C SER A 185 25.63 2.64 -0.36
N SER A 186 24.74 1.66 -0.55
CA SER A 186 24.18 1.32 -1.86
C SER A 186 23.21 2.37 -2.39
N SER A 187 22.78 3.34 -1.58
CA SER A 187 21.96 4.47 -2.04
C SER A 187 22.69 5.29 -3.11
N GLY A 188 24.03 5.30 -3.06
CA GLY A 188 24.87 6.04 -4.01
C GLY A 188 24.75 7.55 -3.88
N VAL A 189 24.24 8.06 -2.76
CA VAL A 189 24.10 9.49 -2.49
C VAL A 189 24.76 9.87 -1.17
N LYS A 190 25.31 11.09 -1.12
CA LYS A 190 25.74 11.73 0.11
C LYS A 190 24.71 12.77 0.51
N VAL A 191 24.12 12.61 1.70
CA VAL A 191 23.18 13.59 2.26
C VAL A 191 23.96 14.79 2.79
N ILE A 192 23.64 15.99 2.30
CA ILE A 192 24.28 17.25 2.70
C ILE A 192 23.52 17.93 3.83
N GLY A 193 22.20 17.90 3.77
CA GLY A 193 21.32 18.52 4.73
C GLY A 193 19.90 18.63 4.20
N ASP A 194 19.14 19.59 4.72
CA ASP A 194 17.82 19.90 4.22
C ASP A 194 17.89 20.64 2.88
N ALA A 195 16.89 20.39 2.02
CA ALA A 195 16.75 21.10 0.76
C ALA A 195 16.61 22.62 1.01
N PRO A 196 17.34 23.47 0.24
CA PRO A 196 17.34 24.91 0.47
C PRO A 196 16.01 25.59 0.11
N PHE A 197 15.13 24.91 -0.64
CA PHE A 197 13.81 25.44 -1.02
C PHE A 197 12.67 24.51 -0.58
N SER A 198 11.54 25.10 -0.17
CA SER A 198 10.32 24.37 0.12
C SER A 198 9.09 25.26 -0.10
N PRO A 199 8.17 24.92 -1.01
CA PRO A 199 8.26 23.77 -1.92
C PRO A 199 9.33 23.97 -3.01
N ASP A 200 9.70 22.86 -3.64
CA ASP A 200 10.39 22.81 -4.92
C ASP A 200 9.54 22.01 -5.93
N PHE A 201 10.03 21.82 -7.16
CA PHE A 201 9.25 21.22 -8.24
C PHE A 201 10.04 20.11 -8.91
N LEU A 202 9.56 18.87 -8.89
CA LEU A 202 10.16 17.77 -9.64
C LEU A 202 9.83 17.92 -11.13
N VAL A 203 10.84 17.69 -11.96
CA VAL A 203 10.73 17.60 -13.41
C VAL A 203 11.01 16.15 -13.81
N PRO A 204 9.99 15.26 -13.76
CA PRO A 204 10.19 13.85 -14.10
C PRO A 204 10.37 13.69 -15.61
N GLU A 205 11.24 12.75 -15.99
CA GLU A 205 11.50 12.40 -17.39
C GLU A 205 11.48 10.87 -17.59
N GLY A 206 11.41 10.43 -18.85
CA GLY A 206 11.50 9.01 -19.21
C GLY A 206 10.48 8.13 -18.49
N ALA A 207 10.92 6.95 -18.06
CA ALA A 207 10.07 5.97 -17.37
C ALA A 207 9.46 6.51 -16.05
N LEU A 208 10.10 7.48 -15.40
CA LEU A 208 9.54 8.07 -14.17
C LEU A 208 8.33 8.97 -14.47
N ALA A 209 8.27 9.57 -15.66
CA ALA A 209 7.21 10.46 -16.11
C ALA A 209 6.01 9.75 -16.76
N GLU A 210 6.03 8.43 -16.88
CA GLU A 210 4.95 7.69 -17.56
C GLU A 210 3.58 7.98 -16.92
N GLY A 211 2.59 8.34 -17.74
CA GLY A 211 1.25 8.73 -17.28
C GLY A 211 1.15 10.15 -16.69
N LEU A 212 2.23 10.92 -16.68
CA LEU A 212 2.25 12.35 -16.35
C LEU A 212 2.28 13.20 -17.62
N GLY A 213 1.78 14.42 -17.51
CA GLY A 213 1.94 15.43 -18.55
C GLY A 213 3.36 16.02 -18.51
N SER A 214 3.80 16.61 -19.62
CA SER A 214 5.05 17.36 -19.67
C SER A 214 4.92 18.66 -18.87
N ALA A 215 5.18 18.60 -17.57
CA ALA A 215 5.05 19.70 -16.63
C ALA A 215 5.99 19.55 -15.45
N GLU A 216 6.11 20.62 -14.66
CA GLU A 216 6.79 20.58 -13.36
C GLU A 216 5.76 20.30 -12.26
N TYR A 217 6.12 19.40 -11.35
CA TYR A 217 5.23 18.93 -10.30
C TYR A 217 5.72 19.36 -8.94
N VAL A 218 4.91 20.15 -8.24
CA VAL A 218 5.24 20.65 -6.90
C VAL A 218 5.41 19.50 -5.89
N MET A 219 6.44 19.60 -5.07
CA MET A 219 6.63 18.80 -3.87
C MET A 219 6.39 19.70 -2.67
N TYR A 220 5.29 19.43 -1.95
CA TYR A 220 4.80 20.30 -0.89
C TYR A 220 5.63 20.22 0.39
N THR A 221 6.27 19.08 0.62
CA THR A 221 7.13 18.83 1.78
C THR A 221 8.59 19.08 1.44
N LYS A 222 9.32 19.65 2.40
CA LYS A 222 10.76 19.88 2.26
C LYS A 222 11.48 18.54 2.07
N GLY A 223 12.34 18.45 1.06
CA GLY A 223 13.21 17.31 0.83
C GLY A 223 14.58 17.45 1.51
N LYS A 224 15.49 16.53 1.17
CA LYS A 224 16.93 16.64 1.48
C LYS A 224 17.71 17.18 0.29
N GLN A 225 18.82 17.84 0.56
CA GLN A 225 19.83 18.12 -0.45
C GLN A 225 20.85 16.99 -0.46
N VAL A 226 21.12 16.44 -1.65
CA VAL A 226 22.06 15.33 -1.81
C VAL A 226 23.05 15.56 -2.95
N GLU A 227 24.22 14.95 -2.82
CA GLU A 227 25.23 14.83 -3.87
C GLU A 227 25.26 13.39 -4.39
N PRO A 228 24.94 13.13 -5.66
CA PRO A 228 25.10 11.81 -6.27
C PRO A 228 26.57 11.41 -6.33
N GLY A 229 26.89 10.20 -5.88
CA GLY A 229 28.21 9.61 -6.04
C GLY A 229 28.48 9.15 -7.48
N ALA A 230 29.71 8.67 -7.72
CA ALA A 230 30.08 8.10 -9.02
C ALA A 230 29.18 6.89 -9.35
N GLY A 231 28.63 6.87 -10.57
CA GLY A 231 27.71 5.81 -11.03
C GLY A 231 26.24 6.04 -10.68
N THR A 232 25.91 7.05 -9.86
CA THR A 232 24.53 7.39 -9.53
C THR A 232 23.92 8.30 -10.58
N GLN A 233 22.85 7.84 -11.22
CA GLN A 233 22.08 8.59 -12.20
C GLN A 233 21.05 9.48 -11.50
N VAL A 234 20.87 10.71 -11.99
CA VAL A 234 19.71 11.55 -11.63
C VAL A 234 18.55 11.23 -12.57
N LEU A 235 17.45 10.69 -12.04
CA LEU A 235 16.23 10.37 -12.79
C LEU A 235 15.29 11.56 -12.95
N ALA A 236 15.31 12.49 -11.99
CA ALA A 236 14.57 13.74 -12.06
C ALA A 236 15.33 14.84 -11.32
N TRP A 237 15.38 16.02 -11.93
CA TRP A 237 15.90 17.23 -11.30
C TRP A 237 14.77 17.99 -10.63
N THR A 238 15.11 18.80 -9.63
CA THR A 238 14.21 19.83 -9.11
C THR A 238 14.38 21.12 -9.92
N ASN A 239 13.31 21.88 -10.05
CA ASN A 239 13.35 23.31 -10.31
C ASN A 239 13.05 24.07 -9.01
N VAL A 240 13.73 25.21 -8.83
CA VAL A 240 13.58 26.02 -7.61
C VAL A 240 12.52 27.11 -7.79
N PRO A 241 11.81 27.51 -6.73
CA PRO A 241 10.95 28.68 -6.77
C PRO A 241 11.76 29.97 -6.96
N TYR A 242 11.08 31.09 -7.24
CA TYR A 242 11.71 32.42 -7.26
C TYR A 242 12.42 32.77 -5.93
N PHE A 243 11.81 32.41 -4.80
CA PHE A 243 12.35 32.55 -3.44
C PHE A 243 11.51 31.70 -2.48
N ASN A 244 12.06 31.34 -1.31
CA ASN A 244 11.22 30.79 -0.24
C ASN A 244 10.33 31.88 0.32
N ARG A 245 9.03 31.61 0.37
CA ARG A 245 8.09 32.53 1.00
C ARG A 245 8.35 32.59 2.51
N THR A 246 8.51 33.80 3.02
CA THR A 246 8.67 34.12 4.44
C THR A 246 7.68 35.22 4.82
N TRP A 247 7.74 35.71 6.06
CA TRP A 247 6.89 36.83 6.48
C TRP A 247 7.29 38.14 5.79
N ASP A 248 8.57 38.31 5.42
CA ASP A 248 9.14 39.50 4.76
C ASP A 248 9.30 39.35 3.23
N HIS A 249 9.23 38.13 2.69
CA HIS A 249 9.22 37.85 1.24
C HIS A 249 7.91 37.14 0.86
N PHE A 250 6.95 37.93 0.38
CA PHE A 250 5.57 37.48 0.14
C PHE A 250 5.26 37.26 -1.35
N PHE A 251 4.54 36.18 -1.65
CA PHE A 251 3.87 35.98 -2.94
C PHE A 251 2.62 35.12 -2.75
N SER A 252 1.45 35.68 -3.10
CA SER A 252 0.18 34.96 -3.19
C SER A 252 -0.20 34.15 -1.93
N HIS A 253 -1.12 33.20 -2.07
CA HIS A 253 -1.75 32.49 -0.95
C HIS A 253 -0.95 31.28 -0.45
N ARG A 254 -0.23 30.57 -1.33
CA ARG A 254 0.43 29.29 -1.01
C ARG A 254 1.96 29.42 -1.03
N HIS A 255 2.55 29.33 -2.21
CA HIS A 255 3.99 29.38 -2.43
C HIS A 255 4.29 30.21 -3.69
N THR A 256 5.53 30.65 -3.80
CA THR A 256 6.10 31.16 -5.05
C THR A 256 6.08 30.09 -6.12
N PRO A 257 5.85 30.45 -7.39
CA PRO A 257 5.87 29.49 -8.50
C PRO A 257 7.32 29.06 -8.78
N SER A 258 7.46 28.00 -9.56
CA SER A 258 8.77 27.63 -10.13
C SER A 258 9.35 28.79 -10.92
N SER A 259 10.66 28.98 -10.78
CA SER A 259 11.43 29.91 -11.59
C SER A 259 11.89 29.31 -12.93
N GLY A 260 11.62 28.01 -13.16
CA GLY A 260 12.16 27.26 -14.30
C GLY A 260 13.67 26.98 -14.22
N LYS A 261 14.33 27.45 -13.15
CA LYS A 261 15.76 27.23 -12.94
C LYS A 261 15.98 25.87 -12.29
N ARG A 262 16.80 25.04 -12.94
CA ARG A 262 17.26 23.76 -12.39
C ARG A 262 17.99 23.99 -11.06
N GLY A 263 17.53 23.28 -10.05
CA GLY A 263 18.12 23.22 -8.71
C GLY A 263 19.05 22.03 -8.56
N TYR A 264 18.61 21.06 -7.77
CA TYR A 264 19.41 19.91 -7.31
C TYR A 264 18.75 18.59 -7.73
N PRO A 265 19.45 17.46 -7.60
CA PRO A 265 18.86 16.14 -7.86
C PRO A 265 17.65 15.89 -6.97
N GLY A 266 16.52 15.48 -7.56
CA GLY A 266 15.28 15.20 -6.85
C GLY A 266 14.96 13.71 -6.72
N VAL A 267 15.27 12.95 -7.76
CA VAL A 267 15.18 11.48 -7.75
C VAL A 267 16.45 10.92 -8.36
N THR A 268 17.04 9.92 -7.69
CA THR A 268 18.31 9.31 -8.11
C THR A 268 18.19 7.80 -8.21
N ARG A 269 19.08 7.19 -8.98
CA ARG A 269 19.20 5.74 -9.14
C ARG A 269 20.65 5.31 -9.08
N ASN A 270 20.94 4.32 -8.25
CA ASN A 270 22.21 3.62 -8.21
C ASN A 270 21.96 2.11 -8.31
N GLY A 271 22.20 1.52 -9.49
CA GLY A 271 21.88 0.12 -9.76
C GLY A 271 20.41 -0.22 -9.52
N LYS A 272 20.14 -1.04 -8.49
CA LYS A 272 18.80 -1.46 -8.04
C LYS A 272 18.23 -0.61 -6.89
N VAL A 273 18.78 0.58 -6.65
CA VAL A 273 18.27 1.51 -5.65
C VAL A 273 17.72 2.74 -6.33
N ILE A 274 16.47 3.10 -6.07
CA ILE A 274 15.90 4.42 -6.41
C ILE A 274 15.65 5.19 -5.12
N TYR A 275 16.03 6.46 -5.10
CA TYR A 275 15.87 7.33 -3.95
C TYR A 275 15.17 8.64 -4.32
N PHE A 276 14.12 8.99 -3.58
CA PHE A 276 13.44 10.28 -3.64
C PHE A 276 13.92 11.18 -2.50
N ILE A 277 14.36 12.40 -2.79
CA ILE A 277 14.80 13.32 -1.72
C ILE A 277 13.65 13.78 -0.82
N HIS A 278 12.41 13.69 -1.28
CA HIS A 278 11.20 14.16 -0.59
C HIS A 278 10.55 13.04 0.24
N PRO A 279 9.83 13.37 1.32
CA PRO A 279 9.03 12.39 2.07
C PRO A 279 7.74 12.05 1.32
N VAL A 280 7.87 11.29 0.24
CA VAL A 280 6.79 10.99 -0.72
C VAL A 280 5.63 10.24 -0.08
N PHE A 281 5.90 9.37 0.90
CA PHE A 281 4.84 8.60 1.56
C PHE A 281 4.09 9.47 2.58
N GLY A 282 4.81 10.23 3.41
CA GLY A 282 4.24 11.22 4.32
C GLY A 282 3.43 12.27 3.57
N GLN A 283 3.94 12.81 2.47
CA GLN A 283 3.20 13.74 1.61
C GLN A 283 1.93 13.08 1.06
N TYR A 284 2.01 11.84 0.57
CA TYR A 284 0.83 11.13 0.08
C TYR A 284 -0.22 10.91 1.17
N HIS A 285 0.18 10.66 2.42
CA HIS A 285 -0.75 10.59 3.54
C HIS A 285 -1.44 11.93 3.83
N MET A 286 -0.69 13.04 3.76
CA MET A 286 -1.22 14.37 4.10
C MET A 286 -2.23 14.90 3.08
N ASN A 287 -1.91 14.79 1.78
CA ASN A 287 -2.73 15.42 0.74
C ASN A 287 -2.82 14.63 -0.58
N ALA A 288 -2.38 13.38 -0.58
CA ALA A 288 -2.51 12.41 -1.68
C ALA A 288 -2.30 12.95 -3.12
N PRO A 289 -1.19 13.64 -3.44
CA PRO A 289 -1.02 14.20 -4.77
C PRO A 289 -0.83 13.06 -5.79
N LYS A 290 -1.69 13.02 -6.81
CA LYS A 290 -1.69 11.93 -7.81
C LYS A 290 -0.32 11.77 -8.48
N TRP A 291 0.36 12.87 -8.79
CA TRP A 291 1.68 12.82 -9.42
C TRP A 291 2.75 12.16 -8.55
N VAL A 292 2.67 12.31 -7.22
CA VAL A 292 3.57 11.61 -6.29
C VAL A 292 3.32 10.11 -6.35
N LYS A 293 2.05 9.68 -6.28
CA LYS A 293 1.71 8.26 -6.45
C LYS A 293 2.23 7.72 -7.79
N THR A 294 1.99 8.42 -8.88
CA THR A 294 2.43 7.99 -10.22
C THR A 294 3.95 7.83 -10.27
N MET A 295 4.73 8.81 -9.82
CA MET A 295 6.20 8.68 -9.81
C MET A 295 6.69 7.52 -8.93
N VAL A 296 6.08 7.30 -7.76
CA VAL A 296 6.42 6.18 -6.88
C VAL A 296 6.10 4.84 -7.55
N VAL A 297 4.92 4.70 -8.17
CA VAL A 297 4.52 3.48 -8.89
C VAL A 297 5.45 3.22 -10.08
N ASN A 298 5.83 4.26 -10.83
CA ASN A 298 6.77 4.15 -11.93
C ASN A 298 8.17 3.74 -11.46
N ALA A 299 8.62 4.24 -10.31
CA ALA A 299 9.86 3.80 -9.68
C ALA A 299 9.79 2.33 -9.24
N ILE A 300 8.66 1.89 -8.67
CA ILE A 300 8.43 0.47 -8.34
C ILE A 300 8.48 -0.38 -9.61
N GLY A 301 7.83 0.04 -10.70
CA GLY A 301 7.86 -0.71 -11.98
C GLY A 301 9.26 -0.84 -12.57
N GLN A 302 10.15 0.15 -12.36
CA GLN A 302 11.55 0.05 -12.76
C GLN A 302 12.37 -0.91 -11.89
N LEU A 303 12.02 -1.07 -10.61
CA LEU A 303 12.71 -1.92 -9.65
C LEU A 303 12.16 -3.36 -9.61
N LEU A 304 10.88 -3.52 -9.92
CA LEU A 304 10.12 -4.77 -9.95
C LEU A 304 9.31 -4.83 -11.27
N PRO A 305 9.97 -5.06 -12.42
CA PRO A 305 9.32 -5.00 -13.74
C PRO A 305 8.37 -6.17 -14.02
N GLU A 306 8.50 -7.27 -13.27
CA GLU A 306 7.69 -8.47 -13.41
C GLU A 306 6.99 -8.81 -12.09
N PRO A 307 6.02 -7.98 -11.63
CA PRO A 307 5.32 -8.25 -10.39
C PRO A 307 4.45 -9.51 -10.51
N VAL A 308 4.21 -10.17 -9.39
CA VAL A 308 3.41 -11.39 -9.29
C VAL A 308 1.96 -11.17 -9.70
N LEU A 309 1.46 -9.94 -9.52
CA LEU A 309 0.12 -9.49 -9.87
C LEU A 309 0.20 -8.15 -10.59
N GLU A 310 -0.45 -8.07 -11.75
CA GLU A 310 -0.85 -6.83 -12.38
C GLU A 310 -2.38 -6.79 -12.47
N LEU A 311 -2.94 -5.62 -12.16
CA LEU A 311 -4.38 -5.39 -12.18
C LEU A 311 -4.69 -4.09 -12.91
N ARG A 312 -5.51 -4.17 -13.96
CA ARG A 312 -6.11 -3.00 -14.60
C ARG A 312 -7.51 -2.80 -14.06
N ALA A 313 -7.64 -1.91 -13.08
CA ALA A 313 -8.88 -1.55 -12.41
C ALA A 313 -8.82 -0.10 -11.89
N PRO A 314 -9.95 0.50 -11.47
CA PRO A 314 -9.92 1.74 -10.69
C PRO A 314 -9.04 1.59 -9.45
N SER A 315 -8.34 2.66 -9.03
CA SER A 315 -7.44 2.62 -7.87
C SER A 315 -8.14 2.39 -6.53
N THR A 316 -9.47 2.38 -6.54
CA THR A 316 -10.33 2.02 -5.41
C THR A 316 -10.50 0.51 -5.24
N VAL A 317 -10.10 -0.30 -6.24
CA VAL A 317 -10.11 -1.76 -6.12
C VAL A 317 -8.90 -2.21 -5.31
N ILE A 318 -9.17 -2.97 -4.26
CA ILE A 318 -8.16 -3.56 -3.40
C ILE A 318 -7.93 -5.00 -3.85
N ALA A 319 -6.66 -5.38 -4.01
CA ALA A 319 -6.27 -6.73 -4.38
C ALA A 319 -5.33 -7.35 -3.33
N ALA A 320 -5.62 -8.60 -2.95
CA ALA A 320 -4.74 -9.41 -2.11
C ALA A 320 -4.63 -10.82 -2.67
N LEU A 321 -3.39 -11.28 -2.87
CA LEU A 321 -3.08 -12.61 -3.40
C LEU A 321 -2.60 -13.53 -2.29
N ASN A 322 -3.31 -14.63 -2.08
CA ASN A 322 -3.00 -15.63 -1.07
C ASN A 322 -2.66 -16.98 -1.72
N GLU A 323 -1.86 -17.80 -1.04
CA GLU A 323 -1.57 -19.18 -1.40
C GLU A 323 -2.19 -20.12 -0.37
N GLN A 324 -2.83 -21.19 -0.85
CA GLN A 324 -3.26 -22.33 -0.07
C GLN A 324 -2.45 -23.56 -0.52
N PRO A 325 -1.30 -23.85 0.13
CA PRO A 325 -0.38 -24.88 -0.32
C PRO A 325 -1.01 -26.29 -0.35
N ALA A 326 -1.81 -26.62 0.68
CA ALA A 326 -2.47 -27.92 0.79
C ALA A 326 -3.46 -28.18 -0.35
N GLN A 327 -4.11 -27.13 -0.86
CA GLN A 327 -5.06 -27.17 -1.97
C GLN A 327 -4.39 -26.89 -3.32
N ARG A 328 -3.07 -26.68 -3.35
CA ARG A 328 -2.29 -26.36 -4.57
C ARG A 328 -2.92 -25.22 -5.39
N ARG A 329 -3.31 -24.14 -4.73
CA ARG A 329 -3.92 -23.00 -5.42
C ARG A 329 -3.48 -21.66 -4.84
N TRP A 330 -3.58 -20.63 -5.67
CA TRP A 330 -3.70 -19.26 -5.20
C TRP A 330 -5.15 -18.84 -5.12
N VAL A 331 -5.41 -17.84 -4.28
CA VAL A 331 -6.70 -17.19 -4.12
C VAL A 331 -6.47 -15.69 -4.22
N LEU A 332 -6.94 -15.09 -5.32
CA LEU A 332 -6.94 -13.64 -5.50
C LEU A 332 -8.24 -13.07 -4.93
N HIS A 333 -8.14 -12.20 -3.93
CA HIS A 333 -9.25 -11.42 -3.41
C HIS A 333 -9.28 -10.07 -4.11
N LEU A 334 -10.43 -9.70 -4.67
CA LEU A 334 -10.70 -8.37 -5.20
C LEU A 334 -11.87 -7.75 -4.43
N LEU A 335 -11.66 -6.55 -3.90
CA LEU A 335 -12.66 -5.81 -3.13
C LEU A 335 -12.88 -4.43 -3.75
N HIS A 336 -14.13 -3.99 -3.82
CA HIS A 336 -14.49 -2.64 -4.23
C HIS A 336 -15.54 -2.07 -3.29
N TYR A 337 -15.04 -1.43 -2.23
CA TYR A 337 -15.78 -0.66 -1.25
C TYR A 337 -15.03 0.66 -1.06
N ILE A 338 -15.72 1.80 -1.13
CA ILE A 338 -15.08 3.11 -1.14
C ILE A 338 -15.43 3.82 0.17
N PRO A 339 -14.50 3.93 1.13
CA PRO A 339 -14.67 4.84 2.25
C PRO A 339 -14.80 6.29 1.76
N GLU A 340 -15.89 6.94 2.14
CA GLU A 340 -16.21 8.31 1.77
C GLU A 340 -16.23 9.22 2.99
N ARG A 341 -15.56 10.37 2.90
CA ARG A 341 -15.67 11.44 3.89
C ARG A 341 -17.01 12.16 3.73
N ARG A 342 -18.03 11.75 4.49
CA ARG A 342 -19.35 12.42 4.52
C ARG A 342 -19.55 13.32 5.75
N GLY A 343 -18.96 12.97 6.89
CA GLY A 343 -18.92 13.80 8.11
C GLY A 343 -17.52 14.33 8.41
N THR A 344 -17.32 15.06 9.50
CA THR A 344 -15.97 15.55 9.88
C THR A 344 -15.17 14.54 10.70
N ALA A 345 -15.82 13.56 11.32
CA ALA A 345 -15.21 12.65 12.28
C ALA A 345 -14.49 11.45 11.64
N PHE A 346 -15.11 10.79 10.66
CA PHE A 346 -14.57 9.58 10.01
C PHE A 346 -15.21 9.34 8.64
N ASP A 347 -14.60 8.43 7.88
CA ASP A 347 -15.10 7.97 6.59
C ASP A 347 -16.18 6.89 6.78
N VAL A 348 -17.17 6.83 5.91
CA VAL A 348 -18.26 5.85 5.94
C VAL A 348 -18.34 5.09 4.62
N ILE A 349 -18.91 3.90 4.63
CA ILE A 349 -19.23 3.12 3.42
C ILE A 349 -20.74 2.91 3.43
N GLN A 350 -21.42 3.43 2.41
CA GLN A 350 -22.88 3.33 2.28
C GLN A 350 -23.33 2.72 0.96
N ASP A 351 -22.43 2.67 -0.03
CA ASP A 351 -22.73 2.22 -1.38
C ASP A 351 -21.70 1.18 -1.84
N VAL A 352 -22.17 0.12 -2.51
CA VAL A 352 -21.33 -0.84 -3.23
C VAL A 352 -21.51 -0.62 -4.73
N ILE A 353 -20.50 -0.02 -5.35
CA ILE A 353 -20.53 0.33 -6.78
C ILE A 353 -19.91 -0.82 -7.57
N PRO A 354 -20.63 -1.46 -8.51
CA PRO A 354 -20.03 -2.49 -9.36
C PRO A 354 -19.00 -1.90 -10.32
N VAL A 355 -17.91 -2.65 -10.55
CA VAL A 355 -16.93 -2.36 -11.60
C VAL A 355 -16.82 -3.56 -12.54
N HIS A 356 -16.45 -3.31 -13.79
CA HIS A 356 -16.51 -4.28 -14.88
C HIS A 356 -15.16 -4.45 -15.55
N ASP A 357 -14.99 -5.59 -16.22
CA ASP A 357 -13.86 -5.89 -17.12
C ASP A 357 -12.48 -5.67 -16.48
N LEU A 358 -12.30 -6.22 -15.28
CA LEU A 358 -11.05 -6.14 -14.53
C LEU A 358 -10.06 -7.13 -15.13
N ALA A 359 -9.04 -6.60 -15.82
CA ALA A 359 -8.00 -7.42 -16.41
C ALA A 359 -6.93 -7.74 -15.37
N VAL A 360 -6.62 -9.03 -15.23
CA VAL A 360 -5.66 -9.58 -14.28
C VAL A 360 -4.56 -10.30 -15.04
N ALA A 361 -3.30 -10.05 -14.66
CA ALA A 361 -2.16 -10.87 -15.06
C ALA A 361 -1.43 -11.38 -13.81
N LEU A 362 -1.15 -12.68 -13.77
CA LEU A 362 -0.45 -13.36 -12.69
C LEU A 362 0.81 -14.06 -13.21
N ARG A 363 1.86 -14.09 -12.39
CA ARG A 363 3.11 -14.85 -12.66
C ARG A 363 3.30 -15.96 -11.64
N PRO A 364 2.54 -17.07 -11.75
CA PRO A 364 2.59 -18.13 -10.74
C PRO A 364 3.89 -18.93 -10.71
N GLY A 365 4.70 -18.88 -11.77
CA GLY A 365 5.89 -19.74 -11.92
C GLY A 365 5.57 -21.24 -11.95
N ARG A 366 4.29 -21.59 -12.13
CA ARG A 366 3.74 -22.96 -12.13
C ARG A 366 2.63 -23.06 -13.16
N SER A 367 2.42 -24.26 -13.68
CA SER A 367 1.31 -24.53 -14.60
C SER A 367 -0.04 -24.33 -13.90
N VAL A 368 -0.91 -23.52 -14.50
CA VAL A 368 -2.31 -23.36 -14.05
C VAL A 368 -3.18 -24.40 -14.74
N LYS A 369 -4.03 -25.05 -13.96
CA LYS A 369 -5.02 -26.03 -14.42
C LYS A 369 -6.38 -25.36 -14.62
N ARG A 370 -6.77 -24.50 -13.69
CA ARG A 370 -8.10 -23.87 -13.69
C ARG A 370 -8.07 -22.49 -13.01
N VAL A 371 -8.83 -21.57 -13.57
CA VAL A 371 -9.15 -20.28 -12.95
C VAL A 371 -10.67 -20.23 -12.77
N ALA A 372 -11.14 -19.98 -11.55
CA ALA A 372 -12.57 -19.96 -11.26
C ALA A 372 -12.94 -18.92 -10.20
N ALA A 373 -14.07 -18.25 -10.39
CA ALA A 373 -14.69 -17.43 -9.36
C ALA A 373 -15.11 -18.31 -8.18
N ALA A 374 -14.90 -17.79 -6.97
CA ALA A 374 -15.23 -18.43 -5.71
C ALA A 374 -16.02 -17.46 -4.82
N PRO A 375 -17.10 -17.94 -4.16
CA PRO A 375 -17.46 -19.35 -3.98
C PRO A 375 -18.28 -20.00 -5.11
N GLU A 376 -18.69 -19.25 -6.14
CA GLU A 376 -19.67 -19.70 -7.14
C GLU A 376 -19.19 -20.87 -8.02
N GLY A 377 -17.88 -21.06 -8.14
CA GLY A 377 -17.27 -22.11 -8.94
C GLY A 377 -17.29 -21.85 -10.46
N GLN A 378 -17.73 -20.67 -10.91
CA GLN A 378 -17.77 -20.31 -12.32
C GLN A 378 -16.35 -20.24 -12.90
N THR A 379 -16.05 -21.11 -13.87
CA THR A 379 -14.75 -21.11 -14.56
C THR A 379 -14.59 -19.85 -15.40
N LEU A 380 -13.45 -19.17 -15.24
CA LEU A 380 -13.05 -18.02 -16.06
C LEU A 380 -12.14 -18.52 -17.18
N LYS A 381 -12.35 -18.00 -18.39
CA LYS A 381 -11.41 -18.21 -19.50
C LYS A 381 -10.11 -17.49 -19.18
N TYR A 382 -8.99 -18.16 -19.40
CA TYR A 382 -7.66 -17.60 -19.22
C TYR A 382 -6.74 -18.02 -20.37
N SER A 383 -5.68 -17.24 -20.60
CA SER A 383 -4.54 -17.62 -21.42
C SER A 383 -3.30 -17.77 -20.54
N ALA A 384 -2.37 -18.64 -20.96
CA ALA A 384 -1.09 -18.84 -20.28
C ALA A 384 0.02 -18.79 -21.34
N GLU A 385 0.79 -17.70 -21.35
CA GLU A 385 1.84 -17.44 -22.34
C GLU A 385 3.08 -16.92 -21.62
N ALA A 386 4.25 -17.50 -21.93
CA ALA A 386 5.54 -17.12 -21.34
C ALA A 386 5.52 -17.05 -19.79
N GLY A 387 4.82 -17.97 -19.13
CA GLY A 387 4.72 -18.03 -17.66
C GLY A 387 3.75 -17.01 -17.04
N VAL A 388 3.05 -16.21 -17.86
CA VAL A 388 2.05 -15.23 -17.42
C VAL A 388 0.64 -15.77 -17.70
N VAL A 389 -0.20 -15.77 -16.68
CA VAL A 389 -1.60 -16.18 -16.74
C VAL A 389 -2.48 -14.95 -16.77
N ARG A 390 -3.29 -14.79 -17.83
CA ARG A 390 -4.16 -13.63 -18.03
C ARG A 390 -5.62 -14.04 -18.06
N PHE A 391 -6.46 -13.30 -17.36
CA PHE A 391 -7.92 -13.46 -17.41
C PHE A 391 -8.63 -12.15 -17.09
N THR A 392 -9.94 -12.12 -17.29
CA THR A 392 -10.78 -10.96 -16.98
C THR A 392 -11.89 -11.38 -16.03
N LEU A 393 -12.06 -10.64 -14.93
CA LEU A 393 -13.27 -10.72 -14.12
C LEU A 393 -14.32 -9.79 -14.73
N PRO A 394 -15.45 -10.32 -15.24
CA PRO A 394 -16.44 -9.50 -15.96
C PRO A 394 -17.15 -8.48 -15.07
N ARG A 395 -17.32 -8.79 -13.78
CA ARG A 395 -18.00 -7.92 -12.82
C ARG A 395 -17.49 -8.18 -11.41
N LEU A 396 -17.19 -7.11 -10.69
CA LEU A 396 -16.93 -7.09 -9.26
C LEU A 396 -17.98 -6.20 -8.58
N ALA A 397 -18.72 -6.74 -7.62
CA ALA A 397 -19.62 -5.99 -6.77
C ALA A 397 -19.35 -6.38 -5.31
N GLY A 398 -18.70 -5.49 -4.56
CA GLY A 398 -18.25 -5.79 -3.20
C GLY A 398 -16.98 -6.64 -3.22
N HIS A 399 -17.07 -7.94 -2.93
CA HIS A 399 -15.93 -8.85 -2.83
C HIS A 399 -16.08 -10.08 -3.73
N GLN A 400 -15.05 -10.38 -4.51
CA GLN A 400 -14.92 -11.63 -5.27
C GLN A 400 -13.58 -12.30 -4.95
N MET A 401 -13.62 -13.61 -4.70
CA MET A 401 -12.41 -14.44 -4.71
C MET A 401 -12.28 -15.15 -6.06
N ILE A 402 -11.05 -15.31 -6.53
CA ILE A 402 -10.73 -16.09 -7.72
C ILE A 402 -9.71 -17.15 -7.32
N ALA A 403 -10.07 -18.42 -7.46
CA ALA A 403 -9.18 -19.55 -7.25
C ALA A 403 -8.36 -19.83 -8.52
N ILE A 404 -7.04 -19.89 -8.38
CA ILE A 404 -6.08 -20.25 -9.42
C ILE A 404 -5.46 -21.57 -9.02
N GLU A 405 -6.01 -22.66 -9.54
CA GLU A 405 -5.62 -24.03 -9.23
C GLU A 405 -4.42 -24.43 -10.09
N PHE A 406 -3.38 -25.00 -9.47
CA PHE A 406 -2.18 -25.48 -10.16
C PHE A 406 -2.29 -26.97 -10.51
N ALA A 407 -1.47 -27.39 -11.49
CA ALA A 407 -1.37 -28.78 -11.93
C ALA A 407 -0.76 -29.71 -10.87
#